data_AF-A0A952HF85-F1
#
_entry.id   AF-A0A952HF85-F1
#
_cell.length_a   1.000
_cell.length_b   1.000
_cell.length_c   1.000
_cell.angle_alpha   90.00
_cell.angle_beta   90.00
_cell.angle_gamma   90.00
#
_symmetry.space_group_name_H-M   'P 1'
#
loop_
_entity.id
_entity.type
_entity.pdbx_description
1 polymer ?
#
loop_
_entity_poly.entity_id
_entity_poly.type
_entity_poly.pdbx_seq_one_letter_code
_entity_poly.pdbx_strand_id
1 'polypeptide(L)'
;MPQPWSDLAQQHLLDTTTCPRCGSAAIEGQVCSNCSADLGGPVAAELWRASVAAAEALRARQAVLDRMPSRAAGAVPRAAAASTPAPPAGSPLPGAAPGVVPAFVPVATATSSSQVTVQSVLAVAGAGLVAVAAIVFTF
;
A
#
# COMPACT_ATOMS: atom_id res chain seq x y z
N MET A 1 -5.12 -13.93 1.04
CA MET A 1 -5.97 -13.39 2.13
C MET A 1 -6.66 -12.17 1.55
N PRO A 2 -7.99 -12.15 1.50
CA PRO A 2 -8.69 -10.98 0.98
C PRO A 2 -8.29 -9.73 1.76
N GLN A 3 -8.11 -8.62 1.04
CA GLN A 3 -7.79 -7.36 1.69
C GLN A 3 -8.96 -6.94 2.58
N PRO A 4 -8.72 -6.43 3.80
CA PRO A 4 -9.78 -6.13 4.77
C PRO A 4 -10.82 -5.16 4.19
N TRP A 5 -10.40 -4.23 3.33
CA TRP A 5 -11.33 -3.32 2.65
C TRP A 5 -12.24 -4.01 1.64
N SER A 6 -11.75 -5.02 0.91
CA SER A 6 -12.52 -5.72 -0.12
C SER A 6 -13.60 -6.61 0.50
N ASP A 7 -13.32 -7.16 1.69
CA ASP A 7 -14.30 -7.91 2.47
C ASP A 7 -15.36 -6.99 3.05
N LEU A 8 -14.96 -5.87 3.66
CA LEU A 8 -15.91 -4.86 4.17
C LEU A 8 -16.80 -4.30 3.05
N ALA A 9 -16.24 -4.03 1.88
CA ALA A 9 -17.01 -3.56 0.73
C ALA A 9 -18.03 -4.61 0.26
N GLN A 10 -17.64 -5.89 0.18
CA GLN A 10 -18.58 -6.96 -0.16
C GLN A 10 -19.69 -7.12 0.88
N GLN A 11 -19.34 -7.07 2.17
CA GLN A 11 -20.33 -7.13 3.25
C GLN A 11 -21.34 -5.98 3.13
N HIS A 12 -20.87 -4.76 2.86
CA HIS A 12 -21.75 -3.60 2.72
C HIS A 12 -22.65 -3.67 1.47
N LEU A 13 -22.11 -4.14 0.33
CA LEU A 13 -22.88 -4.31 -0.90
C LEU A 13 -23.99 -5.37 -0.78
N LEU A 14 -23.74 -6.41 0.02
CA LEU A 14 -24.66 -7.53 0.21
C LEU A 14 -25.51 -7.40 1.48
N ASP A 15 -25.43 -6.27 2.18
CA ASP A 15 -26.23 -6.02 3.36
C ASP A 15 -27.70 -5.79 2.97
N THR A 16 -28.56 -6.73 3.37
CA THR A 16 -30.01 -6.65 3.18
C THR A 16 -30.75 -6.11 4.41
N THR A 17 -30.01 -5.72 5.44
CA THR A 17 -30.57 -5.26 6.73
C THR A 17 -30.51 -3.76 6.87
N THR A 18 -29.60 -3.08 6.16
CA THR A 18 -29.43 -1.62 6.23
C THR A 18 -29.87 -0.93 4.95
N CYS A 19 -30.53 0.23 5.05
CA CYS A 19 -30.91 1.02 3.88
C CYS A 19 -29.68 1.43 3.05
N PRO A 20 -29.57 1.05 1.77
CA PRO A 20 -28.38 1.32 0.95
C PRO A 20 -28.22 2.79 0.56
N ARG A 21 -29.25 3.62 0.79
CA ARG A 21 -29.20 5.06 0.48
C ARG A 21 -28.62 5.90 1.62
N CYS A 22 -29.02 5.62 2.86
CA CYS A 22 -28.64 6.44 4.02
C CYS A 22 -27.82 5.69 5.07
N GLY A 23 -27.69 4.36 4.97
CA GLY A 23 -26.82 3.56 5.83
C GLY A 23 -27.27 3.41 7.29
N SER A 24 -28.46 3.89 7.66
CA SER A 24 -28.84 4.08 9.07
C SER A 24 -30.14 3.41 9.50
N ALA A 25 -31.07 3.16 8.58
CA ALA A 25 -32.35 2.53 8.90
C ALA A 25 -32.30 1.03 8.62
N ALA A 26 -32.83 0.24 9.56
CA ALA A 26 -33.14 -1.16 9.30
C ALA A 26 -34.21 -1.26 8.20
N ILE A 27 -34.09 -2.25 7.30
CA ILE A 27 -35.07 -2.47 6.24
C ILE A 27 -36.30 -3.16 6.85
N GLU A 28 -37.26 -2.36 7.31
CA GLU A 28 -38.56 -2.80 7.81
C GLU A 28 -39.66 -2.31 6.85
N GLY A 29 -39.86 -3.06 5.77
CA GLY A 29 -40.89 -2.76 4.76
C GLY A 29 -40.34 -2.26 3.42
N GLN A 30 -41.20 -1.60 2.64
CA GLN A 30 -40.88 -1.17 1.27
C GLN A 30 -40.37 0.27 1.18
N VAL A 31 -40.41 1.05 2.28
CA VAL A 31 -39.94 2.43 2.30
C VAL A 31 -39.08 2.67 3.53
N CYS A 32 -37.92 3.33 3.35
CA CYS A 32 -37.04 3.68 4.44
C CYS A 32 -37.61 4.80 5.31
N SER A 33 -37.73 4.58 6.61
CA SER A 33 -38.25 5.56 7.58
C SER A 33 -37.38 6.81 7.76
N ASN A 34 -36.08 6.72 7.48
CA ASN A 34 -35.14 7.84 7.66
C ASN A 34 -35.03 8.74 6.42
N CYS A 35 -34.82 8.15 5.24
CA CYS A 35 -34.59 8.92 4.00
C CYS A 35 -35.71 8.80 2.95
N SER A 36 -36.81 8.11 3.29
CA SER A 36 -37.98 7.92 2.40
C SER A 36 -37.67 7.24 1.07
N ALA A 37 -36.56 6.50 0.97
CA ALA A 37 -36.24 5.72 -0.21
C ALA A 37 -37.26 4.58 -0.40
N ASP A 38 -37.80 4.43 -1.61
CA ASP A 38 -38.53 3.23 -2.01
C ASP A 38 -37.53 2.08 -2.21
N LEU A 39 -37.66 1.06 -1.37
CA LEU A 39 -36.86 -0.17 -1.35
C LEU A 39 -37.60 -1.35 -1.98
N GLY A 40 -38.89 -1.19 -2.30
CA GLY A 40 -39.74 -2.21 -2.91
C GLY A 40 -39.86 -2.11 -4.44
N GLY A 41 -39.58 -0.93 -4.97
CA GLY A 41 -39.76 -0.63 -6.38
C GLY A 41 -38.72 -1.28 -7.32
N PRO A 42 -38.97 -1.20 -8.64
CA PRO A 42 -38.08 -1.78 -9.65
C PRO A 42 -36.66 -1.18 -9.63
N VAL A 43 -36.53 0.09 -9.25
CA VAL A 43 -35.22 0.76 -9.10
C VAL A 43 -34.42 0.16 -7.94
N ALA A 44 -35.06 -0.22 -6.84
CA ALA A 44 -34.40 -0.90 -5.74
C ALA A 44 -33.92 -2.30 -6.15
N ALA A 45 -34.71 -3.02 -6.96
CA ALA A 45 -34.29 -4.30 -7.54
C ALA A 45 -33.13 -4.14 -8.54
N GLU A 46 -33.09 -3.04 -9.30
CA GLU A 46 -31.94 -2.69 -10.15
C GLU A 46 -30.68 -2.43 -9.32
N LEU A 47 -30.79 -1.62 -8.27
CA LEU A 47 -29.70 -1.34 -7.35
C LEU A 47 -29.16 -2.63 -6.73
N TRP A 48 -30.04 -3.52 -6.25
CA TRP A 48 -29.63 -4.80 -5.68
C TRP A 48 -28.84 -5.66 -6.67
N ARG A 49 -29.29 -5.75 -7.93
CA ARG A 49 -28.55 -6.47 -8.99
C ARG A 49 -27.18 -5.84 -9.23
N ALA A 50 -27.09 -4.51 -9.25
CA ALA A 50 -25.82 -3.81 -9.40
C ALA A 50 -24.87 -4.09 -8.21
N SER A 51 -25.39 -4.11 -6.98
CA SER A 51 -24.61 -4.42 -5.78
C SER A 51 -24.07 -5.85 -5.78
N VAL A 52 -24.88 -6.83 -6.17
CA VAL A 52 -24.44 -8.23 -6.34
C VAL A 52 -23.34 -8.34 -7.38
N ALA A 53 -23.53 -7.73 -8.56
CA ALA A 53 -22.53 -7.73 -9.62
C ALA A 53 -21.21 -7.06 -9.18
N ALA A 54 -21.29 -5.96 -8.41
CA ALA A 54 -20.12 -5.31 -7.85
C ALA A 54 -19.38 -6.18 -6.82
N ALA A 55 -20.10 -6.88 -5.94
CA ALA A 55 -19.51 -7.80 -4.97
C ALA A 55 -18.79 -8.98 -5.67
N GLU A 56 -19.38 -9.51 -6.73
CA GLU A 56 -18.74 -10.55 -7.57
C GLU A 56 -17.49 -10.03 -8.27
N ALA A 57 -17.52 -8.82 -8.82
CA ALA A 57 -16.36 -8.20 -9.45
C ALA A 57 -15.21 -7.99 -8.46
N LEU A 58 -15.50 -7.57 -7.22
CA LEU A 58 -14.50 -7.44 -6.16
C LEU A 58 -13.87 -8.79 -5.81
N ARG A 59 -14.69 -9.85 -5.70
CA ARG A 59 -14.21 -11.21 -5.44
C ARG A 59 -13.31 -11.72 -6.58
N ALA A 60 -13.73 -11.52 -7.83
CA ALA A 60 -12.95 -11.91 -9.00
C ALA A 60 -11.60 -11.17 -9.05
N ARG A 61 -11.60 -9.86 -8.76
CA ARG A 61 -10.38 -9.06 -8.65
C ARG A 61 -9.45 -9.60 -7.58
N GLN A 62 -9.96 -9.92 -6.39
CA GLN A 62 -9.13 -10.47 -5.31
C GLN A 62 -8.51 -11.81 -5.71
N ALA A 63 -9.25 -12.69 -6.40
CA ALA A 63 -8.72 -13.94 -6.92
C ALA A 63 -7.62 -13.76 -7.98
N VAL A 64 -7.61 -12.64 -8.71
CA VAL A 64 -6.49 -12.27 -9.59
C VAL A 64 -5.30 -11.76 -8.79
N LEU A 65 -5.53 -10.89 -7.80
CA LEU A 65 -4.47 -10.36 -6.94
C LEU A 65 -3.76 -11.48 -6.16
N ASP A 66 -4.50 -12.46 -5.64
CA ASP A 66 -3.96 -13.59 -4.90
C ASP A 66 -3.04 -14.49 -5.76
N ARG A 67 -3.20 -14.47 -7.10
CA ARG A 67 -2.36 -15.20 -8.05
C ARG A 67 -1.22 -14.35 -8.62
N MET A 68 -1.23 -13.05 -8.37
CA MET A 68 -0.26 -12.13 -8.97
C MET A 68 1.13 -12.37 -8.36
N PRO A 69 2.16 -12.67 -9.18
CA PRO A 69 3.49 -12.93 -8.66
C PRO A 69 4.14 -11.62 -8.15
N SER A 70 4.65 -11.66 -6.92
CA SER A 70 5.48 -10.59 -6.39
C SER A 70 6.91 -10.74 -6.91
N ARG A 71 7.39 -9.77 -7.71
CA ARG A 71 8.84 -9.66 -7.93
C ARG A 71 9.46 -9.15 -6.63
N ALA A 72 10.28 -9.98 -5.99
CA ALA A 72 11.05 -9.54 -4.83
C ALA A 72 11.84 -8.28 -5.19
N ALA A 73 11.57 -7.16 -4.51
CA ALA A 73 12.40 -5.97 -4.58
C ALA A 73 13.72 -6.28 -3.88
N GLY A 74 14.66 -6.90 -4.60
CA GLY A 74 15.89 -7.40 -3.98
C GLY A 74 16.77 -8.26 -4.86
N ALA A 75 16.96 -7.88 -6.13
CA ALA A 75 18.14 -8.25 -6.89
C ALA A 75 18.27 -7.28 -8.06
N VAL A 76 18.78 -6.08 -7.80
CA VAL A 76 19.62 -5.46 -8.82
C VAL A 76 20.77 -6.46 -8.99
N PRO A 77 20.98 -7.08 -10.16
CA PRO A 77 22.20 -7.84 -10.37
C PRO A 77 23.32 -6.83 -10.19
N ARG A 78 24.04 -6.91 -9.06
CA ARG A 78 25.38 -6.35 -8.96
C ARG A 78 26.12 -7.06 -10.08
N ALA A 79 26.25 -6.38 -11.22
CA ALA A 79 27.09 -6.83 -12.30
C ALA A 79 28.41 -7.21 -11.62
N ALA A 80 28.74 -8.50 -11.67
CA ALA A 80 30.08 -8.95 -11.45
C ALA A 80 30.87 -8.29 -12.58
N ALA A 81 31.38 -7.08 -12.31
CA ALA A 81 32.34 -6.44 -13.17
C ALA A 81 33.53 -7.41 -13.21
N ALA A 82 33.68 -7.97 -14.41
CA ALA A 82 34.59 -9.02 -14.75
C ALA A 82 35.98 -8.78 -14.16
N SER A 83 36.55 -9.83 -13.57
CA SER A 83 37.99 -9.95 -13.47
C SER A 83 38.54 -9.93 -14.90
N THR A 84 39.07 -8.80 -15.33
CA THR A 84 39.86 -8.68 -16.55
C THR A 84 41.01 -9.70 -16.47
N PRO A 85 41.16 -10.62 -17.44
CA PRO A 85 42.36 -11.42 -17.55
C PRO A 85 43.53 -10.47 -17.86
N ALA A 86 44.55 -10.49 -17.01
CA ALA A 86 45.80 -9.79 -17.25
C ALA A 86 46.40 -10.23 -18.60
N PRO A 87 46.91 -9.31 -19.45
CA PRO A 87 47.67 -9.71 -20.63
C PRO A 87 48.98 -10.40 -20.20
N PRO A 88 49.49 -11.38 -20.97
CA PRO A 88 50.75 -12.02 -20.65
C PRO A 88 51.89 -11.00 -20.69
N ALA A 89 52.60 -10.89 -19.56
CA ALA A 89 53.80 -10.08 -19.44
C ALA A 89 54.89 -10.62 -20.35
N GLY A 90 55.18 -9.89 -21.43
CA GLY A 90 56.44 -9.99 -22.16
C GLY A 90 57.58 -9.37 -21.33
N SER A 91 58.75 -10.00 -21.43
CA SER A 91 60.05 -9.79 -20.78
C SER A 91 60.62 -8.34 -20.75
N PRO A 92 61.71 -8.10 -19.98
CA PRO A 92 61.89 -6.92 -19.11
C PRO A 92 62.68 -5.77 -19.75
N LEU A 93 62.45 -4.54 -19.24
CA LEU A 93 63.38 -3.41 -19.35
C LEU A 93 63.66 -2.84 -17.95
N PRO A 94 64.92 -2.56 -17.56
CA PRO A 94 65.25 -1.98 -16.26
C PRO A 94 65.24 -0.44 -16.31
N GLY A 95 64.56 0.21 -15.35
CA GLY A 95 64.59 1.67 -15.25
C GLY A 95 63.79 2.29 -14.08
N ALA A 96 64.48 2.51 -12.96
CA ALA A 96 64.40 3.65 -12.04
C ALA A 96 63.12 4.01 -11.20
N ALA A 97 63.29 3.80 -9.88
CA ALA A 97 62.96 4.67 -8.71
C ALA A 97 61.54 4.72 -8.06
N PRO A 98 61.43 4.87 -6.72
CA PRO A 98 60.20 4.66 -5.93
C PRO A 98 59.51 5.96 -5.48
N GLY A 99 58.18 5.93 -5.32
CA GLY A 99 57.38 7.03 -4.76
C GLY A 99 56.06 6.54 -4.14
N VAL A 100 55.77 7.03 -2.94
CA VAL A 100 54.87 6.46 -1.91
C VAL A 100 53.49 7.16 -1.90
N VAL A 101 52.42 6.34 -1.79
CA VAL A 101 50.97 6.52 -1.42
C VAL A 101 50.23 7.88 -1.58
N PRO A 102 48.90 7.80 -1.82
CA PRO A 102 47.96 8.70 -1.14
C PRO A 102 46.94 7.94 -0.28
N ALA A 103 46.81 8.37 0.98
CA ALA A 103 45.75 7.99 1.90
C ALA A 103 44.46 8.76 1.56
N PHE A 104 43.33 8.06 1.45
CA PHE A 104 42.01 8.65 1.29
C PHE A 104 41.33 8.69 2.67
N VAL A 105 40.98 9.88 3.15
CA VAL A 105 40.11 10.07 4.33
C VAL A 105 38.84 10.77 3.87
N PRO A 106 37.67 10.14 3.96
CA PRO A 106 36.40 10.86 4.00
C PRO A 106 35.90 10.97 5.45
N VAL A 107 35.76 12.22 5.91
CA VAL A 107 34.88 12.62 7.00
C VAL A 107 33.44 12.65 6.47
N ALA A 108 32.50 11.98 7.14
CA ALA A 108 31.09 12.39 7.17
C ALA A 108 30.37 11.77 8.39
N THR A 109 29.80 12.64 9.21
CA THR A 109 29.08 12.42 10.46
C THR A 109 27.81 11.59 10.29
N ALA A 110 27.73 10.44 10.97
CA ALA A 110 26.51 9.64 11.07
C ALA A 110 25.60 10.16 12.20
N THR A 111 24.77 11.15 11.92
CA THR A 111 23.71 11.60 12.84
C THR A 111 22.46 12.05 12.08
N SER A 112 21.73 11.14 11.42
CA SER A 112 20.44 11.51 10.79
C SER A 112 19.58 10.34 10.33
N SER A 113 19.52 9.26 11.10
CA SER A 113 18.61 8.14 10.76
C SER A 113 17.59 7.86 11.85
N SER A 114 18.01 7.93 13.13
CA SER A 114 17.12 7.62 14.26
C SER A 114 16.09 8.72 14.57
N GLN A 115 16.39 9.99 14.25
CA GLN A 115 15.42 11.07 14.44
C GLN A 115 14.29 11.03 13.40
N VAL A 116 14.57 10.55 12.19
CA VAL A 116 13.58 10.54 11.10
C VAL A 116 12.43 9.58 11.39
N THR A 117 12.71 8.41 11.97
CA THR A 117 11.67 7.40 12.27
C THR A 117 10.80 7.81 13.46
N VAL A 118 11.39 8.30 14.56
CA VAL A 118 10.63 8.68 15.77
C VAL A 118 9.81 9.96 15.52
N GLN A 119 10.36 10.93 14.78
CA GLN A 119 9.60 12.13 14.40
C GLN A 119 8.43 11.79 13.47
N SER A 120 8.60 10.85 12.54
CA SER A 120 7.51 10.39 11.68
C SER A 120 6.39 9.71 12.47
N VAL A 121 6.74 8.87 13.45
CA VAL A 121 5.76 8.19 14.31
C VAL A 121 5.01 9.19 15.18
N LEU A 122 5.71 10.14 15.79
CA LEU A 122 5.08 11.17 16.63
C LEU A 122 4.17 12.10 15.81
N ALA A 123 4.56 12.46 14.59
CA ALA A 123 3.74 13.27 13.69
C ALA A 123 2.44 12.55 13.31
N VAL A 124 2.51 11.26 12.98
CA VAL A 124 1.34 10.44 12.65
C VAL A 124 0.45 10.24 13.87
N ALA A 125 1.02 9.94 15.04
CA ALA A 125 0.26 9.78 16.28
C ALA A 125 -0.47 11.07 16.69
N GLY A 126 0.20 12.22 16.56
CA GLY A 126 -0.40 13.52 16.84
C GLY A 126 -1.54 13.88 15.89
N ALA A 127 -1.34 13.70 14.58
CA ALA A 127 -2.40 13.93 13.59
C ALA A 127 -3.62 13.02 13.80
N GLY A 128 -3.38 11.76 14.17
CA GLY A 128 -4.45 10.81 14.50
C GLY A 128 -5.29 11.25 15.70
N LEU A 129 -4.65 11.69 16.79
CA LEU A 129 -5.37 12.17 17.99
C LEU A 129 -6.22 13.41 17.70
N VAL A 130 -5.73 14.35 16.89
CA VAL A 130 -6.49 15.55 16.50
C VAL A 130 -7.70 15.18 15.65
N ALA A 131 -7.55 14.25 14.70
CA ALA A 131 -8.66 13.79 13.88
C ALA A 131 -9.76 13.12 14.72
N VAL A 132 -9.39 12.30 15.70
CA VAL A 132 -10.35 11.66 16.63
C VAL A 132 -11.05 12.70 17.48
N ALA A 133 -10.32 13.68 18.03
CA ALA A 133 -10.92 14.76 18.82
C ALA A 133 -11.93 15.57 17.99
N ALA A 134 -11.60 15.89 16.73
CA ALA A 134 -12.51 16.61 15.84
C ALA A 134 -13.83 15.86 15.62
N ILE A 135 -13.80 14.53 15.47
CA ILE A 135 -15.02 13.72 15.31
C ILE A 135 -15.87 13.77 16.58
N VAL A 136 -15.27 13.56 17.75
CA VAL A 136 -16.01 13.48 19.03
C VAL A 136 -16.63 14.83 19.42
N PHE A 137 -15.99 15.95 19.09
CA PHE A 137 -16.51 17.28 19.45
C PHE A 137 -17.37 17.94 18.36
N THR A 138 -17.48 17.36 17.17
CA THR A 138 -18.33 17.89 16.08
C THR A 138 -19.73 17.26 16.08
N PHE A 139 -19.89 16.08 16.68
CA PHE A 139 -21.18 15.40 16.87
C PHE A 139 -21.60 15.45 18.33
#